data_AF-K6SWS6-F1
#
_entry.id   AF-K6SWS6-F1
#
_cell.length_a   1.000
_cell.length_b   1.000
_cell.length_c   1.000
_cell.angle_alpha   90.00
_cell.angle_beta   90.00
_cell.angle_gamma   90.00
#
_symmetry.space_group_name_H-M   'P 1'
#
loop_
_entity.id
_entity.type
_entity.pdbx_description
1 polymer ?
#
loop_
_entity_poly.entity_id
_entity_poly.type
_entity_poly.pdbx_seq_one_letter_code
_entity_poly.pdbx_strand_id
1 'polypeptide(L)' 'MELLILIARIILMILEGIAADVAVSKVSKESGVTFERLWSALPKKYK' A
#
# COMPACT_ATOMS: atom_id res chain seq x y z
N MET A 1 6.67 9.69 -7.92
CA MET A 1 5.86 9.65 -6.68
C MET A 1 6.74 9.09 -5.58
N GLU A 2 6.92 9.80 -4.47
CA GLU A 2 7.73 9.28 -3.37
C GLU A 2 7.06 8.07 -2.73
N LEU A 3 7.84 7.01 -2.43
CA LEU A 3 7.34 5.76 -1.86
C LEU A 3 6.48 5.99 -0.61
N LEU A 4 6.83 6.98 0.21
CA LEU A 4 6.08 7.37 1.42
C LEU A 4 4.64 7.79 1.13
N ILE A 5 4.40 8.49 0.02
CA ILE A 5 3.04 8.91 -0.39
C ILE A 5 2.20 7.68 -0.74
N LEU A 6 2.79 6.70 -1.42
CA LEU A 6 2.13 5.44 -1.74
C LEU A 6 1.77 4.65 -0.49
N ILE A 7 2.69 4.58 0.49
CA ILE A 7 2.44 3.92 1.77
C ILE A 7 1.34 4.62 2.57
N ALA A 8 1.36 5.96 2.65
CA ALA A 8 0.31 6.72 3.32
C ALA A 8 -1.07 6.48 2.69
N ARG A 9 -1.13 6.40 1.35
CA ARG A 9 -2.37 6.09 0.61
C ARG A 9 -2.86 4.67 0.88
N ILE A 10 -1.96 3.68 0.93
CA ILE A 10 -2.31 2.30 1.31
C ILE A 10 -2.89 2.27 2.73
N ILE A 11 -2.25 2.96 3.68
CA ILE A 11 -2.73 3.02 5.06
C ILE A 11 -4.11 3.65 5.14
N LEU A 12 -4.36 4.74 4.40
CA LEU A 12 -5.68 5.38 4.35
C LEU A 12 -6.77 4.39 3.89
N MET A 13 -6.50 3.65 2.80
CA MET A 13 -7.42 2.62 2.29
C MET A 13 -7.70 1.53 3.33
N ILE A 14 -6.68 1.12 4.09
CA ILE A 14 -6.84 0.13 5.15
C ILE A 14 -7.71 0.67 6.29
N LEU A 15 -7.52 1.93 6.68
CA LEU A 15 -8.36 2.59 7.69
C LEU A 15 -9.81 2.77 7.21
N GLU A 16 -10.05 2.84 5.91
CA GLU A 16 -11.38 2.82 5.28
C GLU A 16 -11.99 1.40 5.21
N GLY A 17 -11.28 0.38 5.70
CA GLY A 17 -11.75 -1.01 5.77
C GLY A 17 -11.33 -1.90 4.60
N ILE A 18 -10.46 -1.43 3.71
CA ILE A 18 -9.93 -2.25 2.62
C ILE A 18 -8.86 -3.20 3.15
N ALA A 19 -8.92 -4.47 2.78
CA ALA A 19 -7.88 -5.44 3.13
C ALA A 19 -6.50 -4.99 2.62
N ALA A 20 -5.46 -5.19 3.44
CA ALA A 20 -4.12 -4.66 3.18
C ALA A 20 -3.53 -5.15 1.85
N ASP A 21 -3.69 -6.44 1.53
CA ASP A 21 -3.27 -7.05 0.28
C ASP A 21 -3.99 -6.45 -0.94
N VAL A 22 -5.30 -6.18 -0.81
CA VAL A 22 -6.09 -5.52 -1.86
C VAL A 22 -5.65 -4.08 -2.06
N ALA A 23 -5.42 -3.33 -0.98
CA ALA A 23 -4.95 -1.95 -1.05
C ALA A 23 -3.56 -1.85 -1.70
N VAL A 24 -2.63 -2.71 -1.30
CA VAL A 24 -1.28 -2.77 -1.87
C VAL A 24 -1.32 -3.19 -3.34
N SER A 25 -2.14 -4.16 -3.71
CA SER A 25 -2.33 -4.60 -5.10
C SER A 25 -2.89 -3.48 -5.99
N LYS A 26 -3.87 -2.72 -5.48
CA LYS A 26 -4.44 -1.58 -6.20
C LYS A 26 -3.40 -0.48 -6.43
N VAL A 27 -2.68 -0.07 -5.38
CA VAL A 27 -1.65 0.96 -5.49
C VAL A 27 -0.47 0.51 -6.35
N SER A 28 -0.11 -0.78 -6.32
CA SER A 28 0.92 -1.35 -7.19
C SER A 28 0.56 -1.18 -8.67
N LYS A 29 -0.66 -1.56 -9.07
CA LYS A 29 -1.14 -1.45 -10.45
C LYS A 29 -1.21 0.00 -10.94
N GLU A 30 -1.64 0.92 -10.09
CA GLU A 30 -1.81 2.34 -10.45
C GLU A 30 -0.48 3.10 -10.51
N SER A 31 0.50 2.76 -9.66
CA SER A 31 1.76 3.49 -9.54
C SER A 31 2.92 2.90 -10.35
N GLY A 32 2.79 1.64 -10.82
CA GLY A 32 3.89 0.90 -11.45
C GLY A 32 4.95 0.39 -10.47
N VAL A 33 4.76 0.58 -9.16
CA VAL A 33 5.65 0.02 -8.13
C VAL A 33 5.23 -1.42 -7.84
N THR A 34 6.19 -2.33 -7.77
CA THR A 34 5.96 -3.76 -7.48
C THR A 34 5.27 -3.96 -6.13
N PHE A 35 4.35 -4.92 -6.06
CA PHE A 35 3.64 -5.29 -4.84
C PHE A 35 4.60 -5.57 -3.69
N GLU A 36 5.65 -6.35 -3.93
CA GLU A 36 6.62 -6.78 -2.92
C GLU A 36 7.32 -5.60 -2.25
N ARG A 37 7.65 -4.57 -3.04
CA ARG A 37 8.28 -3.35 -2.54
C ARG A 37 7.35 -2.55 -1.64
N LEU A 38 6.08 -2.41 -2.02
CA LEU A 38 5.08 -1.73 -1.21
C LEU A 38 4.74 -2.54 0.05
N TRP A 39 4.57 -3.85 -0.10
CA TRP A 39 4.28 -4.79 0.99
C TRP A 39 5.41 -4.82 2.02
N SER A 40 6.67 -4.79 1.58
CA SER A 40 7.84 -4.75 2.46
C SER A 40 7.88 -3.45 3.27
N ALA A 41 7.63 -2.31 2.61
CA ALA A 41 7.65 -0.98 3.20
C ALA A 41 6.42 -0.67 4.09
N LEU A 42 5.33 -1.41 3.96
CA LEU A 42 4.14 -1.25 4.79
C LEU A 42 4.47 -1.60 6.26
N PRO A 43 4.09 -0.77 7.26
CA PRO A 43 4.30 -1.10 8.66
C PRO A 43 3.55 -2.37 9.07
N LYS A 44 4.18 -3.23 9.90
CA LYS A 44 3.62 -4.53 10.32
C LYS A 44 2.21 -4.45 10.92
N LYS A 45 1.85 -3.34 11.57
CA LYS A 45 0.51 -3.15 12.16
C LYS A 45 -0.62 -3.00 11.14
N TYR A 46 -0.28 -2.76 9.87
CA TYR A 46 -1.21 -2.63 8.75
C TYR A 46 -1.07 -3.77 7.74
N LYS A 47 -0.20 -4.76 8.02
CA LYS A 47 -0.14 -6.00 7.25
C LYS A 47 -1.13 -6.97 7.85
#